data_AF-A0A7C1R681-F1
#
_entry.id   AF-A0A7C1R681-F1
#
_cell.length_a   1.000
_cell.length_b   1.000
_cell.length_c   1.000
_cell.angle_alpha   90.00
_cell.angle_beta   90.00
_cell.angle_gamma   90.00
#
_symmetry.space_group_name_H-M   'P 1'
#
loop_
_entity.id
_entity.type
_entity.pdbx_description
1 polymer ?
#
loop_
_entity_poly.entity_id
_entity_poly.type
_entity_poly.pdbx_seq_one_letter_code
_entity_poly.pdbx_strand_id
1 'polypeptide(L)'
;MHNWDNIPEPFNLNPLKHHLGYIRSFTSECSILSEEEIIKDIVPALRHIGTSVADIYTGSLHLEEIVSELNLLRKQEDILSQKSFMEWIAQSKKDYRKFRLSDSSLWVLKYLDDKQRYFHIFPGRNIELTARSRGNSLKTAILYTILYDKGDILFSDLNSVRKMLALSPLRNIESASSIITGIRMLQSG
;
A
#
# COMPACT_ATOMS: atom_id res chain seq x y z
N MET A 1 -11.41 -0.25 14.24
CA MET A 1 -9.93 -0.21 14.19
C MET A 1 -9.48 -1.16 13.09
N HIS A 2 -9.23 -0.66 11.87
CA HIS A 2 -8.85 -1.51 10.74
C HIS A 2 -7.39 -1.92 10.92
N ASN A 3 -7.21 -3.18 11.31
CA ASN A 3 -5.92 -3.75 11.65
C ASN A 3 -5.06 -3.94 10.40
N TRP A 4 -4.10 -3.04 10.23
CA TRP A 4 -2.80 -3.33 9.60
C TRP A 4 -2.14 -4.60 10.17
N ASP A 5 -2.59 -5.04 11.35
CA ASP A 5 -2.07 -6.14 12.14
C ASP A 5 -2.40 -7.53 11.60
N ASN A 6 -3.25 -7.66 10.58
CA ASN A 6 -3.57 -8.98 10.00
C ASN A 6 -2.44 -9.55 9.12
N ILE A 7 -1.38 -8.78 8.87
CA ILE A 7 -0.14 -9.33 8.30
C ILE A 7 0.53 -10.22 9.36
N PRO A 8 0.74 -11.52 9.10
CA PRO A 8 1.38 -12.39 10.08
C PRO A 8 2.85 -12.00 10.29
N GLU A 9 3.35 -12.20 11.50
CA GLU A 9 4.78 -12.09 11.78
C GLU A 9 5.58 -13.10 10.94
N PRO A 10 6.80 -12.73 10.51
CA PRO A 10 7.55 -11.52 10.81
C PRO A 10 7.44 -10.46 9.72
N PHE A 11 6.39 -10.49 8.90
CA PHE A 11 6.29 -9.61 7.75
C PHE A 11 5.96 -8.17 8.17
N ASN A 12 6.66 -7.22 7.55
CA ASN A 12 6.37 -5.81 7.62
C ASN A 12 5.93 -5.31 6.24
N LEU A 13 4.62 -5.13 6.10
CA LEU A 13 3.96 -4.65 4.89
C LEU A 13 2.83 -3.71 5.31
N ASN A 14 2.68 -2.58 4.62
CA ASN A 14 1.51 -1.73 4.72
C ASN A 14 0.65 -1.95 3.46
N PRO A 15 -0.47 -2.70 3.54
CA PRO A 15 -1.27 -3.03 2.37
C PRO A 15 -1.92 -1.81 1.71
N LEU A 16 -2.39 -0.80 2.48
CA LEU A 16 -2.95 0.43 1.91
C LEU A 16 -1.92 1.29 1.16
N LYS A 17 -0.64 0.98 1.31
CA LYS A 17 0.45 1.64 0.59
C LYS A 17 0.92 0.85 -0.63
N HIS A 18 0.71 -0.46 -0.64
CA HIS A 18 1.45 -1.36 -1.51
C HIS A 18 0.61 -2.40 -2.26
N HIS A 19 -0.70 -2.52 -2.03
CA HIS A 19 -1.50 -3.58 -2.64
C HIS A 19 -2.85 -3.05 -3.17
N LEU A 20 -3.01 -2.98 -4.49
CA LEU A 20 -4.22 -2.43 -5.13
C LEU A 20 -5.49 -3.20 -4.77
N GLY A 21 -5.45 -4.55 -4.84
CA GLY A 21 -6.59 -5.40 -4.46
C GLY A 21 -7.09 -5.11 -3.04
N TYR A 22 -6.18 -5.13 -2.05
CA TYR A 22 -6.48 -4.74 -0.68
C TYR A 22 -7.08 -3.33 -0.57
N ILE A 23 -6.48 -2.33 -1.25
CA ILE A 23 -7.01 -0.95 -1.20
C ILE A 23 -8.45 -0.91 -1.72
N ARG A 24 -8.78 -1.63 -2.79
CA ARG A 24 -10.14 -1.69 -3.35
C ARG A 24 -11.14 -2.33 -2.38
N SER A 25 -10.77 -3.44 -1.75
CA SER A 25 -11.60 -4.07 -0.71
C SER A 25 -11.83 -3.11 0.45
N PHE A 26 -10.76 -2.47 0.94
CA PHE A 26 -10.82 -1.48 2.01
C PHE A 26 -11.73 -0.30 1.66
N THR A 27 -11.62 0.27 0.45
CA THR A 27 -12.51 1.38 0.05
C THR A 27 -13.96 0.95 -0.03
N SER A 28 -14.23 -0.27 -0.49
CA SER A 28 -15.60 -0.81 -0.59
C SER A 28 -16.21 -1.01 0.79
N GLU A 29 -15.46 -1.60 1.73
CA GLU A 29 -15.88 -1.76 3.12
C GLU A 29 -16.12 -0.43 3.84
N CYS A 30 -15.30 0.59 3.55
CA CYS A 30 -15.45 1.90 4.18
C CYS A 30 -16.59 2.74 3.58
N SER A 31 -17.02 2.46 2.34
CA SER A 31 -18.04 3.25 1.65
C SER A 31 -19.44 3.19 2.29
N ILE A 32 -19.68 2.19 3.14
CA ILE A 32 -20.94 2.03 3.88
C ILE A 32 -20.93 2.73 5.25
N LEU A 33 -19.79 3.30 5.66
CA LEU A 33 -19.64 3.98 6.94
C LEU A 33 -20.24 5.39 6.88
N SER A 34 -20.67 5.89 8.03
CA SER A 34 -21.04 7.30 8.16
C SER A 34 -19.81 8.21 8.04
N GLU A 35 -20.04 9.48 7.69
CA GLU A 35 -18.96 10.47 7.61
C GLU A 35 -18.23 10.64 8.95
N GLU A 36 -18.94 10.55 10.08
CA GLU A 36 -18.36 10.63 11.42
C GLU A 36 -17.39 9.46 11.68
N GLU A 37 -17.77 8.24 11.31
CA GLU A 37 -16.90 7.04 11.41
C GLU A 37 -15.68 7.17 10.50
N ILE A 38 -15.86 7.67 9.28
CA ILE A 38 -14.76 7.90 8.34
C ILE A 38 -13.75 8.91 8.92
N ILE A 39 -14.24 10.04 9.45
CA ILE A 39 -13.38 11.07 10.05
C ILE A 39 -12.65 10.51 11.28
N LYS A 40 -13.35 9.75 12.12
CA LYS A 40 -12.81 9.24 13.39
C LYS A 40 -11.81 8.11 13.18
N ASP A 41 -12.10 7.15 12.30
CA ASP A 41 -11.36 5.89 12.22
C ASP A 41 -10.52 5.76 10.94
N ILE A 42 -11.03 6.25 9.81
CA ILE A 42 -10.37 6.05 8.49
C ILE A 42 -9.34 7.14 8.21
N VAL A 43 -9.67 8.41 8.46
CA VAL A 43 -8.74 9.53 8.21
C VAL A 43 -7.41 9.36 8.97
N PRO A 44 -7.37 8.98 10.26
CA PRO A 44 -6.12 8.72 10.96
C PRO A 44 -5.31 7.57 10.34
N ALA A 45 -5.98 6.47 9.96
CA ALA A 45 -5.32 5.36 9.30
C ALA A 45 -4.67 5.78 7.97
N LEU A 46 -5.38 6.54 7.14
CA LEU A 46 -4.85 7.05 5.87
C LEU A 46 -3.68 8.02 6.05
N ARG A 47 -3.62 8.75 7.17
CA ARG A 47 -2.46 9.60 7.48
C ARG A 47 -1.19 8.78 7.73
N HIS A 48 -1.29 7.52 8.19
CA HIS A 48 -0.14 6.63 8.42
C HIS A 48 0.53 6.09 7.15
N ILE A 49 -0.10 6.23 5.97
CA ILE A 49 0.55 5.92 4.67
C ILE A 49 1.82 6.79 4.47
N GLY A 50 1.84 7.97 5.08
CA GLY A 50 2.93 8.93 5.01
C GLY A 50 2.88 9.80 3.75
N THR A 51 4.03 10.39 3.40
CA THR A 51 4.18 11.33 2.27
C THR A 51 5.09 10.79 1.16
N SER A 52 5.88 9.75 1.44
CA SER A 52 6.87 9.19 0.53
C SER A 52 6.23 8.54 -0.70
N VAL A 53 7.04 8.41 -1.76
CA VAL A 53 6.62 7.67 -2.96
C VAL A 53 6.57 6.18 -2.62
N ALA A 54 5.49 5.52 -3.04
CA ALA A 54 5.27 4.09 -2.90
C ALA A 54 5.09 3.43 -4.27
N ASP A 55 5.41 2.14 -4.30
CA ASP A 55 5.18 1.23 -5.40
C ASP A 55 4.00 0.33 -4.99
N ILE A 56 2.91 0.36 -5.76
CA ILE A 56 1.64 -0.34 -5.50
C ILE A 56 1.56 -1.53 -6.43
N TYR A 57 1.44 -2.72 -5.87
CA TYR A 57 1.22 -3.96 -6.61
C TYR A 57 -0.18 -3.97 -7.23
N THR A 58 -0.25 -4.29 -8.52
CA THR A 58 -1.47 -4.34 -9.34
C THR A 58 -1.72 -5.70 -9.99
N GLY A 59 -1.02 -6.75 -9.53
CA GLY A 59 -1.21 -8.11 -10.01
C GLY A 59 -2.42 -8.80 -9.39
N SER A 60 -2.54 -10.11 -9.64
CA SER A 60 -3.71 -10.91 -9.30
C SER A 60 -3.66 -11.60 -7.94
N LEU A 61 -2.49 -11.70 -7.30
CA LEU A 61 -2.35 -12.38 -6.00
C LEU A 61 -3.01 -11.57 -4.89
N HIS A 62 -3.69 -12.26 -4.01
CA HIS A 62 -4.13 -11.73 -2.74
C HIS A 62 -2.95 -11.60 -1.76
N LEU A 63 -3.16 -10.81 -0.72
CA LEU A 63 -2.15 -10.52 0.29
C LEU A 63 -1.68 -11.79 1.01
N GLU A 64 -2.61 -12.70 1.27
CA GLU A 64 -2.38 -13.99 1.90
C GLU A 64 -1.52 -14.90 1.01
N GLU A 65 -1.71 -14.85 -0.30
CA GLU A 65 -0.93 -15.63 -1.28
C GLU A 65 0.51 -15.11 -1.36
N ILE A 66 0.70 -13.78 -1.43
CA ILE A 66 2.02 -13.14 -1.39
C ILE A 66 2.78 -13.56 -0.13
N VAL A 67 2.13 -13.45 1.03
CA VAL A 67 2.72 -13.82 2.32
C VAL A 67 3.03 -15.32 2.39
N SER A 68 2.15 -16.18 1.86
CA SER A 68 2.34 -17.63 1.82
C SER A 68 3.57 -18.01 0.98
N GLU A 69 3.70 -17.45 -0.23
CA GLU A 69 4.85 -17.69 -1.11
C GLU A 69 6.17 -17.22 -0.47
N LEU A 70 6.16 -16.04 0.15
CA LEU A 70 7.35 -15.55 0.85
C LEU A 70 7.68 -16.38 2.09
N ASN A 71 6.68 -16.97 2.75
CA ASN A 71 6.93 -17.88 3.86
C ASN A 71 7.49 -19.23 3.40
N LEU A 72 7.10 -19.71 2.21
CA LEU A 72 7.74 -20.88 1.58
C LEU A 72 9.20 -20.61 1.26
N LEU A 73 9.51 -19.44 0.68
CA LEU A 73 10.90 -18.98 0.49
C LEU A 73 11.67 -19.02 1.82
N ARG A 74 11.06 -18.50 2.89
CA ARG A 74 11.73 -18.47 4.20
C ARG A 74 12.12 -19.85 4.72
N LYS A 75 11.27 -20.86 4.48
CA LYS A 75 11.55 -22.26 4.86
C LYS A 75 12.62 -22.88 3.96
N GLN A 76 12.57 -22.62 2.66
CA GLN A 76 13.52 -23.15 1.69
C GLN A 76 14.95 -22.64 1.91
N GLU A 77 15.09 -21.37 2.29
CA GLU A 77 16.38 -20.71 2.53
C GLU A 77 16.83 -20.81 4.00
N ASP A 78 16.08 -21.49 4.87
CA ASP A 78 16.31 -21.58 6.33
C ASP A 78 16.49 -20.21 7.04
N ILE A 79 15.69 -19.22 6.62
CA ILE A 79 15.69 -17.84 7.16
C ILE A 79 14.51 -17.61 8.11
N LEU A 80 14.33 -18.56 9.04
CA LEU A 80 13.20 -18.58 9.98
C LEU A 80 13.38 -17.65 11.18
N SER A 81 14.61 -17.21 11.46
CA SER A 81 14.93 -16.26 12.54
C SER A 81 15.35 -14.87 12.01
N GLN A 82 15.27 -13.85 12.87
CA GLN A 82 15.76 -12.50 12.56
C GLN A 82 17.24 -12.52 12.16
N LYS A 83 18.07 -13.27 12.90
CA LYS A 83 19.51 -13.39 12.66
C LYS A 83 19.80 -14.03 11.30
N SER A 84 19.20 -15.19 11.01
CA SER A 84 19.39 -15.88 9.74
C SER A 84 18.92 -15.03 8.55
N PHE A 85 17.80 -14.31 8.70
CA PHE A 85 17.33 -13.39 7.64
C PHE A 85 18.29 -12.22 7.42
N MET A 86 18.77 -11.59 8.49
CA MET A 86 19.75 -10.50 8.41
C MET A 86 21.04 -10.95 7.71
N GLU A 87 21.58 -12.11 8.09
CA GLU A 87 22.77 -12.70 7.45
C GLU A 87 22.53 -12.99 5.96
N TRP A 88 21.37 -13.56 5.62
CA TRP A 88 20.99 -13.82 4.23
C TRP A 88 20.84 -12.53 3.39
N ILE A 89 20.27 -11.46 3.95
CA ILE A 89 20.20 -10.15 3.29
C ILE A 89 21.60 -9.54 3.14
N ALA A 90 22.47 -9.63 4.14
CA ALA A 90 23.82 -9.08 4.12
C ALA A 90 24.73 -9.74 3.05
N GLN A 91 24.44 -10.98 2.66
CA GLN A 91 25.10 -11.63 1.52
C GLN A 91 24.72 -11.00 0.17
N SER A 92 23.65 -10.21 0.12
CA SER A 92 23.31 -9.42 -1.07
C SER A 92 24.21 -8.18 -1.16
N LYS A 93 24.69 -7.85 -2.36
CA LYS A 93 25.51 -6.64 -2.58
C LYS A 93 24.76 -5.30 -2.37
N LYS A 94 23.47 -5.33 -2.04
CA LYS A 94 22.57 -4.16 -2.09
C LYS A 94 21.73 -3.97 -0.82
N ASP A 95 21.98 -4.76 0.23
CA ASP A 95 21.18 -4.78 1.48
C ASP A 95 19.67 -5.05 1.26
N TYR A 96 19.34 -5.67 0.14
CA TYR A 96 18.01 -6.16 -0.19
C TYR A 96 18.12 -7.26 -1.23
N ARG A 97 17.10 -8.12 -1.28
CA ARG A 97 16.93 -9.12 -2.33
C ARG A 97 15.63 -8.89 -3.08
N LYS A 98 15.56 -9.39 -4.30
CA LYS A 98 14.32 -9.43 -5.07
C LYS A 98 13.87 -10.87 -5.19
N PHE A 99 12.58 -11.10 -5.03
CA PHE A 99 11.96 -12.40 -5.20
C PHE A 99 10.83 -12.29 -6.22
N ARG A 100 10.73 -13.28 -7.10
CA ARG A 100 9.66 -13.35 -8.11
C ARG A 100 8.57 -14.27 -7.58
N LEU A 101 7.34 -13.79 -7.54
CA LEU A 101 6.17 -14.57 -7.16
C LEU A 101 5.57 -15.32 -8.37
N SER A 102 4.59 -16.17 -8.10
CA SER A 102 3.93 -17.02 -9.10
C SER A 102 3.27 -16.26 -10.24
N ASP A 103 2.77 -15.04 -9.99
CA ASP A 103 2.19 -14.14 -11.00
C ASP A 103 3.25 -13.35 -11.80
N SER A 104 4.52 -13.73 -11.67
CA SER A 104 5.69 -13.03 -12.23
C SER A 104 5.99 -11.66 -11.65
N SER A 105 5.23 -11.16 -10.67
CA SER A 105 5.57 -9.91 -9.98
C SER A 105 6.88 -10.05 -9.21
N LEU A 106 7.61 -8.94 -9.07
CA LEU A 106 8.86 -8.88 -8.32
C LEU A 106 8.64 -8.11 -7.03
N TRP A 107 9.01 -8.71 -5.91
CA TRP A 107 8.95 -8.13 -4.57
C TRP A 107 10.35 -7.91 -4.01
N VAL A 108 10.54 -6.79 -3.33
CA VAL A 108 11.78 -6.45 -2.64
C VAL A 108 11.67 -6.89 -1.19
N LEU A 109 12.69 -7.60 -0.72
CA LEU A 109 12.84 -8.07 0.65
C LEU A 109 14.01 -7.32 1.28
N LYS A 110 13.75 -6.67 2.42
CA LYS A 110 14.74 -5.85 3.12
C LYS A 110 14.68 -6.11 4.62
N TYR A 111 15.82 -6.10 5.29
CA TYR A 111 15.88 -6.12 6.74
C TYR A 111 15.36 -4.80 7.32
N LEU A 112 14.47 -4.90 8.30
CA LEU A 112 14.04 -3.81 9.16
C LEU A 112 14.47 -4.13 10.60
N ASP A 113 15.01 -3.14 11.30
CA ASP A 113 15.40 -3.29 12.70
C ASP A 113 14.18 -3.24 13.63
N ASP A 114 13.38 -4.31 13.58
CA ASP A 114 12.18 -4.53 14.37
C ASP A 114 12.20 -5.97 14.90
N LYS A 115 11.98 -6.16 16.22
CA LYS A 115 12.11 -7.46 16.86
C LYS A 115 11.08 -8.49 16.39
N GLN A 116 9.90 -8.06 15.97
CA GLN A 116 8.80 -8.93 15.56
C GLN A 116 8.62 -8.91 14.04
N ARG A 117 8.72 -7.74 13.43
CA ARG A 117 8.41 -7.50 12.02
C ARG A 117 9.65 -7.09 11.22
N TYR A 118 10.70 -7.91 11.29
CA TYR A 118 11.98 -7.64 10.62
C TYR A 118 11.98 -7.88 9.10
N PHE A 119 10.97 -8.56 8.56
CA PHE A 119 10.91 -8.97 7.15
C PHE A 119 10.13 -7.95 6.33
N HIS A 120 10.77 -6.82 6.00
CA HIS A 120 10.12 -5.74 5.28
C HIS A 120 10.00 -6.04 3.79
N ILE A 121 8.77 -5.97 3.29
CA ILE A 121 8.42 -6.35 1.92
C ILE A 121 7.65 -5.25 1.24
N PHE A 122 7.94 -5.05 -0.05
CA PHE A 122 7.21 -4.11 -0.89
C PHE A 122 7.41 -4.46 -2.38
N PRO A 123 6.49 -4.05 -3.27
CA PRO A 123 6.59 -4.30 -4.69
C PRO A 123 7.84 -3.66 -5.31
N GLY A 124 8.38 -4.32 -6.31
CA GLY A 124 9.54 -3.84 -7.08
C GLY A 124 9.21 -2.59 -7.89
N ARG A 125 10.13 -1.61 -7.84
CA ARG A 125 10.03 -0.35 -8.58
C ARG A 125 10.15 -0.55 -10.09
N ASN A 126 9.29 0.14 -10.86
CA ASN A 126 9.31 0.23 -12.33
C ASN A 126 9.35 -1.14 -13.01
N ILE A 127 8.56 -2.08 -12.50
CA ILE A 127 8.41 -3.43 -13.02
C ILE A 127 6.94 -3.63 -13.41
N GLU A 128 6.68 -4.59 -14.28
CA GLU A 128 5.33 -5.06 -14.59
C GLU A 128 4.52 -5.34 -13.31
N LEU A 129 3.21 -5.08 -13.36
CA LEU A 129 2.30 -5.22 -12.21
C LEU A 129 2.59 -4.27 -11.02
N THR A 130 3.24 -3.13 -11.26
CA THR A 130 3.44 -2.08 -10.25
C THR A 130 3.02 -0.70 -10.77
N ALA A 131 2.21 0.03 -10.00
CA ALA A 131 1.90 1.44 -10.19
C ALA A 131 2.58 2.32 -9.13
N ARG A 132 3.20 3.43 -9.55
CA ARG A 132 3.93 4.32 -8.64
C ARG A 132 3.07 5.51 -8.23
N SER A 133 2.97 5.79 -6.93
CA SER A 133 2.17 6.91 -6.41
C SER A 133 2.85 7.63 -5.23
N ARG A 134 2.64 8.94 -5.11
CA ARG A 134 3.04 9.70 -3.91
C ARG A 134 2.05 9.42 -2.79
N GLY A 135 2.51 9.24 -1.55
CA GLY A 135 1.65 8.95 -0.41
C GLY A 135 0.50 9.95 -0.23
N ASN A 136 0.76 11.24 -0.44
CA ASN A 136 -0.29 12.28 -0.42
C ASN A 136 -1.32 12.12 -1.54
N SER A 137 -0.89 11.72 -2.75
CA SER A 137 -1.83 11.48 -3.85
C SER A 137 -2.66 10.22 -3.59
N LEU A 138 -2.01 9.16 -3.12
CA LEU A 138 -2.65 7.88 -2.81
C LEU A 138 -3.73 8.03 -1.74
N LYS A 139 -3.41 8.63 -0.59
CA LYS A 139 -4.41 8.79 0.49
C LYS A 139 -5.57 9.72 0.11
N THR A 140 -5.32 10.74 -0.74
CA THR A 140 -6.40 11.55 -1.33
C THR A 140 -7.27 10.69 -2.25
N ALA A 141 -6.68 9.87 -3.13
CA ALA A 141 -7.45 9.00 -4.02
C ALA A 141 -8.29 7.97 -3.25
N ILE A 142 -7.72 7.36 -2.19
CA ILE A 142 -8.42 6.40 -1.33
C ILE A 142 -9.60 7.07 -0.65
N LEU A 143 -9.39 8.17 0.08
CA LEU A 143 -10.48 8.84 0.80
C LEU A 143 -11.54 9.40 -0.15
N TYR A 144 -11.14 9.90 -1.32
CA TYR A 144 -12.08 10.31 -2.35
C TYR A 144 -12.99 9.16 -2.79
N THR A 145 -12.40 7.98 -3.05
CA THR A 145 -13.16 6.80 -3.49
C THR A 145 -14.11 6.27 -2.42
N ILE A 146 -13.84 6.55 -1.14
CA ILE A 146 -14.72 6.19 -0.02
C ILE A 146 -15.92 7.14 0.06
N LEU A 147 -15.70 8.44 -0.14
CA LEU A 147 -16.71 9.48 0.09
C LEU A 147 -17.59 9.79 -1.12
N TYR A 148 -17.11 9.51 -2.33
CA TYR A 148 -17.75 9.93 -3.57
C TYR A 148 -17.96 8.75 -4.52
N ASP A 149 -19.14 8.75 -5.15
CA ASP A 149 -19.51 7.72 -6.13
C ASP A 149 -18.64 7.74 -7.39
N LYS A 150 -18.76 6.69 -8.20
CA LYS A 150 -18.13 6.59 -9.53
C LYS A 150 -18.81 7.58 -10.49
N GLY A 151 -18.39 8.84 -10.45
CA GLY A 151 -18.91 9.93 -11.29
C GLY A 151 -17.84 10.95 -11.67
N ASP A 152 -18.28 12.15 -12.02
CA ASP A 152 -17.39 13.25 -12.37
C ASP A 152 -16.52 13.68 -11.18
N ILE A 153 -15.21 13.73 -11.39
CA ILE A 153 -14.27 14.15 -10.35
C ILE A 153 -14.23 15.68 -10.30
N LEU A 154 -14.92 16.26 -9.32
CA LEU A 154 -14.92 17.70 -9.11
C LEU A 154 -13.68 18.17 -8.37
N PHE A 155 -13.13 19.30 -8.79
CA PHE A 155 -11.95 19.90 -8.17
C PHE A 155 -12.20 20.34 -6.71
N SER A 156 -13.42 20.79 -6.40
CA SER A 156 -13.86 21.12 -5.05
C SER A 156 -13.76 19.93 -4.11
N ASP A 157 -14.22 18.77 -4.57
CA ASP A 157 -14.27 17.54 -3.78
C ASP A 157 -12.86 17.03 -3.47
N LEU A 158 -11.95 17.10 -4.44
CA LEU A 158 -10.53 16.82 -4.22
C LEU A 158 -9.94 17.69 -3.10
N ASN A 159 -10.28 18.98 -3.07
CA ASN A 159 -9.80 19.89 -2.02
C ASN A 159 -10.48 19.66 -0.67
N SER A 160 -11.76 19.28 -0.64
CA SER A 160 -12.47 18.87 0.57
C SER A 160 -11.81 17.65 1.21
N VAL A 161 -11.54 16.60 0.42
CA VAL A 161 -10.81 15.39 0.85
C VAL A 161 -9.43 15.74 1.39
N ARG A 162 -8.69 16.61 0.70
CA ARG A 162 -7.36 17.05 1.15
C ARG A 162 -7.40 17.80 2.47
N LYS A 163 -8.42 18.63 2.69
CA LYS A 163 -8.64 19.31 3.97
C LYS A 163 -8.86 18.32 5.10
N MET A 164 -9.70 17.29 4.90
CA MET A 164 -9.91 16.22 5.89
C MET A 164 -8.59 15.51 6.25
N LEU A 165 -7.72 15.28 5.26
CA LEU A 165 -6.41 14.67 5.44
C LEU A 165 -5.32 15.62 5.98
N ALA A 166 -5.67 16.87 6.31
CA ALA A 166 -4.74 17.92 6.71
C ALA A 166 -3.63 18.19 5.68
N LEU A 167 -3.98 18.17 4.39
CA LEU A 167 -3.09 18.48 3.27
C LEU A 167 -3.39 19.85 2.69
N SER A 168 -2.36 20.53 2.17
CA SER A 168 -2.54 21.79 1.44
C SER A 168 -3.46 21.58 0.23
N PRO A 169 -4.33 22.55 -0.11
CA PRO A 169 -5.18 22.44 -1.29
C PRO A 169 -4.34 22.36 -2.58
N LEU A 170 -4.91 21.73 -3.61
CA LEU A 170 -4.42 21.81 -4.97
C LEU A 170 -4.68 23.21 -5.51
N ARG A 171 -3.79 23.70 -6.38
CA ARG A 171 -3.93 25.02 -6.99
C ARG A 171 -4.78 25.00 -8.26
N ASN A 172 -4.73 23.88 -8.98
CA ASN A 172 -5.42 23.67 -10.25
C ASN A 172 -5.62 22.18 -10.54
N ILE A 173 -6.43 21.85 -11.55
CA ILE A 173 -6.77 20.47 -11.90
C ILE A 173 -5.57 19.73 -12.51
N GLU A 174 -4.64 20.41 -13.17
CA GLU A 174 -3.44 19.82 -13.74
C GLU A 174 -2.57 19.19 -12.65
N SER A 175 -2.48 19.86 -11.49
CA SER A 175 -1.79 19.33 -10.31
C SER A 175 -2.47 18.10 -9.70
N ALA A 176 -3.73 17.82 -10.05
CA ALA A 176 -4.51 16.68 -9.60
C ALA A 176 -4.30 15.41 -10.44
N SER A 177 -3.58 15.46 -11.57
CA SER A 177 -3.49 14.33 -12.52
C SER A 177 -3.11 12.99 -11.88
N SER A 178 -2.12 12.99 -10.96
CA SER A 178 -1.72 11.78 -10.23
C SER A 178 -2.81 11.24 -9.29
N ILE A 179 -3.62 12.13 -8.69
CA ILE A 179 -4.73 11.76 -7.81
C ILE A 179 -5.87 11.19 -8.64
N ILE A 180 -6.23 11.86 -9.74
CA ILE A 180 -7.26 11.42 -10.69
C ILE A 180 -6.93 10.04 -11.25
N THR A 181 -5.67 9.82 -11.64
CA THR A 181 -5.18 8.52 -12.11
C THR A 181 -5.34 7.45 -11.01
N GLY A 182 -5.01 7.80 -9.76
CA GLY A 182 -5.23 6.93 -8.60
C GLY A 182 -6.70 6.58 -8.39
N ILE A 183 -7.60 7.56 -8.42
CA ILE A 183 -9.06 7.35 -8.28
C ILE A 183 -9.56 6.40 -9.37
N ARG A 184 -9.20 6.65 -10.63
CA ARG A 184 -9.60 5.79 -11.76
C ARG A 184 -9.06 4.37 -11.62
N MET A 185 -7.82 4.22 -11.16
CA MET A 185 -7.24 2.90 -10.88
C MET A 185 -7.99 2.17 -9.76
N LEU A 186 -8.46 2.87 -8.73
CA LEU A 186 -9.26 2.26 -7.67
C LEU A 186 -10.66 1.87 -8.15
N GLN A 187 -11.26 2.66 -9.04
CA GLN A 187 -12.62 2.44 -9.53
C GLN A 187 -12.72 1.43 -10.70
N SER A 188 -11.61 1.08 -11.35
CA SER A 188 -11.55 0.18 -12.52
C SER A 188 -11.53 -1.33 -12.20
N GLY A 189 -12.03 -1.71 -11.03
CA GLY A 189 -12.20 -3.10 -10.60
C GLY A 189 -13.66 -3.50 -10.55
#